data_AF-H0G667-F1
#
_entry.id   AF-H0G667-F1
#
_cell.length_a   1.000
_cell.length_b   1.000
_cell.length_c   1.000
_cell.angle_alpha   90.00
_cell.angle_beta   90.00
_cell.angle_gamma   90.00
#
_symmetry.space_group_name_H-M   'P 1'
#
loop_
_entity.id
_entity.type
_entity.pdbx_description
1 polymer ?
#
loop_
_entity_poly.entity_id
_entity_poly.type
_entity_poly.pdbx_seq_one_letter_code
_entity_poly.pdbx_strand_id
1 'polypeptide(L)'
;MTEDEIRLEARLTAIEYMIGHTLSRFYFVSGISDEQLDAAEVKGRRALAATTFPGVDPAIADHFSAEIQENVERINGIARDMLTDIREKALRGSE
;
A
#
# COMPACT_ATOMS: atom_id res chain seq x y z
N MET A 1 24.71 -6.53 1.61
CA MET A 1 23.70 -7.31 0.89
C MET A 1 24.38 -8.29 -0.03
N THR A 2 23.92 -9.54 -0.02
CA THR A 2 24.28 -10.59 -0.96
C THR A 2 23.51 -10.44 -2.28
N GLU A 3 23.96 -11.12 -3.34
CA GLU A 3 23.24 -11.11 -4.62
C GLU A 3 21.79 -11.61 -4.48
N ASP A 4 21.57 -12.63 -3.65
CA ASP A 4 20.25 -13.20 -3.41
C ASP A 4 19.34 -12.22 -2.63
N GLU A 5 19.89 -11.46 -1.68
CA GLU A 5 19.16 -10.40 -0.98
C GLU A 5 18.73 -9.28 -1.95
N ILE A 6 19.64 -8.83 -2.83
CA ILE A 6 19.32 -7.82 -3.87
C ILE A 6 18.19 -8.33 -4.78
N ARG A 7 18.28 -9.59 -5.23
CA ARG A 7 17.28 -10.19 -6.12
C ARG A 7 15.91 -10.27 -5.45
N LEU A 8 15.89 -10.63 -4.16
CA LEU A 8 14.65 -10.71 -3.39
C LEU A 8 14.02 -9.33 -3.20
N GLU A 9 14.81 -8.32 -2.81
CA GLU A 9 14.34 -6.95 -2.61
C GLU A 9 13.81 -6.33 -3.90
N ALA A 10 14.49 -6.54 -5.04
CA ALA A 10 14.01 -6.10 -6.34
C ALA A 10 12.66 -6.74 -6.69
N ARG A 11 12.50 -8.04 -6.39
CA ARG A 11 11.23 -8.75 -6.65
C ARG A 11 10.10 -8.25 -5.73
N LEU A 12 10.37 -7.99 -4.46
CA LEU A 12 9.39 -7.42 -3.53
C LEU A 12 8.97 -6.01 -3.96
N THR A 13 9.95 -5.17 -4.31
CA THR A 13 9.70 -3.82 -4.83
C THR A 13 8.83 -3.84 -6.09
N ALA A 14 9.08 -4.77 -7.01
CA ALA A 14 8.25 -4.92 -8.20
C ALA A 14 6.80 -5.33 -7.88
N ILE A 15 6.60 -6.19 -6.88
CA ILE A 15 5.26 -6.59 -6.42
C ILE A 15 4.52 -5.39 -5.82
N GLU A 16 5.19 -4.62 -4.97
CA GLU A 16 4.59 -3.46 -4.30
C GLU A 16 4.23 -2.37 -5.30
N TYR A 17 5.10 -2.11 -6.28
CA TYR A 17 4.81 -1.24 -7.40
C TYR A 17 3.56 -1.70 -8.17
N MET A 18 3.46 -2.99 -8.49
CA MET A 18 2.31 -3.55 -9.22
C MET A 18 1.01 -3.44 -8.42
N ILE A 19 1.05 -3.63 -7.10
CA ILE A 19 -0.11 -3.46 -6.23
C ILE A 19 -0.50 -1.98 -6.19
N GLY A 20 0.44 -1.07 -5.94
CA GLY A 20 0.19 0.37 -5.92
C GLY A 20 -0.38 0.88 -7.24
N HIS A 21 0.19 0.45 -8.36
CA HIS A 21 -0.31 0.78 -9.70
C HIS A 21 -1.74 0.28 -9.91
N THR A 22 -2.02 -0.98 -9.57
CA THR A 22 -3.37 -1.55 -9.66
C THR A 22 -4.38 -0.76 -8.82
N LEU A 23 -4.05 -0.48 -7.56
CA LEU A 23 -4.90 0.29 -6.65
C LEU A 23 -5.16 1.70 -7.17
N SER A 24 -4.14 2.40 -7.69
CA SER A 24 -4.30 3.75 -8.25
C SER A 24 -5.33 3.79 -9.39
N ARG A 25 -5.32 2.78 -10.26
CA ARG A 25 -6.29 2.65 -11.36
C ARG A 25 -7.68 2.34 -10.85
N PHE A 26 -7.78 1.45 -9.86
CA PHE A 26 -9.06 1.12 -9.23
C PHE A 26 -9.68 2.35 -8.54
N TYR A 27 -8.89 3.11 -7.77
CA TYR A 27 -9.32 4.34 -7.12
C TYR A 27 -9.79 5.39 -8.13
N PHE A 28 -9.04 5.56 -9.22
CA PHE A 28 -9.43 6.47 -10.29
C PHE A 28 -10.75 6.09 -10.95
N VAL A 29 -10.91 4.82 -11.35
CA VAL A 29 -12.12 4.33 -12.03
C VAL A 29 -13.34 4.31 -11.11
N SER A 30 -13.15 4.01 -9.82
CA SER A 30 -14.23 4.02 -8.83
C SER A 30 -14.66 5.42 -8.40
N GLY A 31 -13.90 6.46 -8.76
CA GLY A 31 -14.19 7.84 -8.36
C GLY A 31 -14.12 8.06 -6.85
N ILE A 32 -13.34 7.25 -6.14
CA ILE A 32 -13.21 7.36 -4.68
C ILE A 32 -12.62 8.71 -4.29
N SER A 33 -13.18 9.35 -3.26
CA SER A 33 -12.67 10.62 -2.73
C SER A 33 -11.48 10.40 -1.78
N ASP A 34 -10.72 11.46 -1.52
CA ASP A 34 -9.57 11.38 -0.62
C ASP A 34 -10.02 11.08 0.82
N GLU A 35 -11.17 11.60 1.25
CA GLU A 35 -11.75 11.30 2.57
C GLU A 35 -12.14 9.83 2.69
N GLN A 36 -12.64 9.22 1.61
CA GLN A 36 -12.96 7.80 1.58
C GLN A 36 -11.70 6.92 1.64
N LEU A 37 -10.61 7.36 0.99
CA LEU A 37 -9.31 6.70 1.09
C LEU A 37 -8.74 6.80 2.51
N ASP A 38 -8.80 7.97 3.13
CA ASP A 38 -8.35 8.18 4.51
C ASP A 38 -9.14 7.30 5.49
N ALA A 39 -10.47 7.23 5.33
CA ALA A 39 -11.32 6.37 6.14
C ALA A 39 -11.00 4.88 5.95
N ALA A 40 -10.71 4.44 4.71
CA ALA A 40 -10.32 3.08 4.41
C ALA A 40 -8.98 2.71 5.05
N GLU A 41 -7.99 3.61 5.04
CA GLU A 41 -6.70 3.41 5.69
C GLU A 41 -6.80 3.31 7.21
N VAL A 42 -7.61 4.18 7.84
CA VAL A 42 -7.86 4.09 9.29
C VAL A 42 -8.53 2.77 9.64
N LYS A 43 -9.48 2.31 8.83
CA LYS A 43 -10.12 0.99 9.02
C LYS A 43 -9.13 -0.15 8.85
N GLY A 44 -8.27 -0.09 7.83
CA GLY A 44 -7.21 -1.07 7.58
C GLY A 44 -6.23 -1.18 8.75
N ARG A 45 -5.76 -0.03 9.26
CA ARG A 45 -4.92 0.07 10.47
C ARG A 45 -5.53 -0.65 11.67
N ARG A 46 -6.81 -0.38 11.95
CA ARG A 46 -7.53 -1.03 13.06
C ARG A 46 -7.70 -2.53 12.85
N ALA A 47 -7.97 -2.96 11.62
CA ALA A 47 -8.11 -4.37 11.29
C ALA A 47 -6.77 -5.12 11.47
N LEU A 48 -5.66 -4.52 11.04
CA LEU A 48 -4.33 -5.10 11.22
C LEU A 48 -3.97 -5.22 12.70
N ALA A 49 -4.20 -4.16 13.49
CA ALA A 49 -3.97 -4.18 14.94
C ALA A 49 -4.82 -5.22 15.69
N ALA A 50 -5.98 -5.60 15.13
CA ALA A 50 -6.84 -6.65 15.69
C ALA A 50 -6.55 -8.05 15.11
N THR A 51 -5.64 -8.16 14.15
CA THR A 51 -5.32 -9.44 13.49
C THR A 51 -4.40 -10.26 14.38
N THR A 52 -4.73 -11.54 14.55
CA THR A 52 -3.83 -12.52 15.15
C THR A 52 -3.11 -13.26 14.03
N PHE A 53 -1.79 -13.41 14.14
CA PHE A 53 -0.97 -14.06 13.12
C PHE A 53 -0.62 -15.49 13.56
N PRO A 54 -1.23 -16.53 12.95
CA PRO A 54 -0.95 -17.91 13.32
C PRO A 54 0.53 -18.24 13.03
N GLY A 55 1.22 -18.80 14.02
CA GLY A 55 2.64 -19.18 13.88
C GLY A 55 3.64 -18.05 14.14
N VAL A 56 3.18 -16.84 14.46
CA VAL A 56 4.05 -15.77 15.00
C VAL A 56 4.12 -15.90 16.51
N ASP A 57 5.33 -15.83 17.07
CA ASP A 57 5.52 -15.82 18.52
C ASP A 57 4.81 -14.58 19.12
N PRO A 58 3.91 -14.74 20.11
CA PRO A 58 3.26 -13.62 20.78
C PRO A 58 4.24 -12.56 21.29
N ALA A 59 5.47 -12.93 21.64
CA ALA A 59 6.50 -12.00 22.11
C ALA A 59 7.00 -11.03 21.02
N ILE A 60 6.82 -11.36 19.73
CA ILE A 60 7.21 -10.52 18.59
C ILE A 60 6.02 -10.08 17.74
N ALA A 61 4.80 -10.49 18.09
CA ALA A 61 3.60 -10.23 17.30
C ALA A 61 3.35 -8.72 17.09
N ASP A 62 3.63 -7.90 18.10
CA ASP A 62 3.51 -6.44 18.00
C ASP A 62 4.52 -5.86 17.00
N HIS A 63 5.77 -6.34 17.02
CA HIS A 63 6.81 -5.92 16.07
C HIS A 63 6.44 -6.33 14.64
N PHE A 64 6.02 -7.57 14.45
CA PHE A 64 5.60 -8.09 13.15
C PHE A 64 4.40 -7.31 12.59
N SER A 65 3.42 -6.98 13.44
CA SER A 65 2.27 -6.16 13.05
C SER A 65 2.69 -4.75 12.63
N ALA A 66 3.66 -4.15 13.33
CA ALA A 66 4.21 -2.85 12.98
C ALA A 66 4.93 -2.86 11.63
N GLU A 67 5.73 -3.89 11.35
CA GLU A 67 6.40 -4.05 10.04
C GLU A 67 5.39 -4.22 8.90
N ILE A 68 4.32 -4.98 9.11
CA ILE A 68 3.25 -5.08 8.11
C ILE A 68 2.59 -3.71 7.90
N GLN A 69 2.32 -2.98 9.00
CA GLN A 69 1.68 -1.68 8.94
C GLN A 69 2.50 -0.70 8.10
N GLU A 70 3.82 -0.63 8.33
CA GLU A 70 4.73 0.22 7.58
C GLU A 70 4.74 -0.14 6.08
N ASN A 71 4.80 -1.43 5.74
CA ASN A 71 4.79 -1.87 4.35
C ASN A 71 3.45 -1.56 3.65
N VAL A 72 2.33 -1.70 4.35
CA VAL A 72 1.00 -1.31 3.83
C VAL A 72 0.92 0.19 3.60
N GLU A 73 1.43 1.00 4.52
CA GLU A 73 1.48 2.47 4.36
C GLU A 73 2.32 2.87 3.15
N ARG A 74 3.47 2.21 2.94
CA ARG A 74 4.31 2.46 1.76
C ARG A 74 3.59 2.12 0.45
N ILE A 75 2.89 0.98 0.37
CA ILE A 75 2.10 0.61 -0.81
C ILE A 75 0.97 1.63 -1.06
N ASN A 76 0.28 2.08 0.00
CA ASN A 76 -0.76 3.10 -0.12
C ASN A 76 -0.19 4.43 -0.61
N GLY A 77 1.00 4.83 -0.15
CA GLY A 77 1.71 6.00 -0.65
C GLY A 77 1.96 5.93 -2.15
N ILE A 78 2.54 4.81 -2.63
CA ILE A 78 2.76 4.57 -4.06
C ILE A 78 1.45 4.70 -4.85
N ALA A 79 0.35 4.12 -4.34
CA ALA A 79 -0.95 4.19 -5.00
C ALA A 79 -1.50 5.63 -5.09
N ARG A 80 -1.33 6.44 -4.03
CA ARG A 80 -1.79 7.83 -3.96
C ARG A 80 -0.98 8.75 -4.87
N ASP A 81 0.34 8.58 -4.91
CA ASP A 81 1.21 9.34 -5.81
C ASP A 81 0.81 9.11 -7.27
N MET A 82 0.62 7.83 -7.64
CA MET A 82 0.16 7.47 -8.98
C MET A 82 -1.26 7.96 -9.28
N LEU A 83 -2.18 7.93 -8.30
CA LEU A 83 -3.53 8.44 -8.47
C LEU A 83 -3.54 9.94 -8.75
N THR A 84 -2.69 10.70 -8.03
CA THR A 84 -2.50 12.14 -8.23
C THR A 84 -2.03 12.42 -9.66
N ASP A 85 -1.00 11.71 -10.12
CA ASP A 85 -0.50 11.81 -11.50
C ASP A 85 -1.60 11.55 -12.54
N ILE A 86 -2.44 10.53 -12.31
CA ILE A 86 -3.52 10.16 -13.22
C ILE A 86 -4.59 11.26 -13.26
N ARG A 87 -5.01 11.78 -12.10
CA ARG A 87 -6.00 12.86 -11.98
C ARG A 87 -5.51 14.13 -12.66
N GLU A 88 -4.25 14.53 -12.46
CA GLU A 88 -3.67 15.70 -13.14
C GLU A 88 -3.62 15.54 -14.66
N LYS A 89 -3.23 14.36 -15.14
CA LYS A 89 -3.21 14.07 -16.60
C LYS A 89 -4.61 14.12 -17.19
N ALA A 90 -5.62 13.61 -16.47
CA ALA A 90 -7.01 13.69 -16.91
C ALA A 90 -7.49 15.14 -17.02
N LEU A 91 -7.18 15.99 -16.04
CA LEU A 91 -7.51 17.42 -16.07
C LEU A 91 -6.87 18.15 -17.26
N ARG A 92 -5.58 17.91 -17.52
CA ARG A 92 -4.84 18.49 -18.65
C ARG A 92 -5.34 18.03 -20.03
N GLY A 93 -5.95 16.84 -20.11
CA GLY A 93 -6.49 16.30 -21.36
C GLY A 93 -7.95 16.70 -21.65
N SER A 94 -8.58 17.44 -20.73
CA SER A 94 -9.96 17.94 -20.85
C SER A 94 -10.04 19.44 -21.21
N GLU A 95 -8.89 20.09 -21.43
CA GLU A 95 -8.76 21.44 -22.01
C GLU A 95 -8.57 21.37 -23.53
#